data_AF-Q219U7-F1
#
_entry.id   AF-Q219U7-F1
#
_cell.length_a   1.000
_cell.length_b   1.000
_cell.length_c   1.000
_cell.angle_alpha   90.00
_cell.angle_beta   90.00
_cell.angle_gamma   90.00
#
_symmetry.space_group_name_H-M   'P 1'
#
loop_
_entity.id
_entity.type
_entity.pdbx_description
1 polymer ?
#
loop_
_entity_poly.entity_id
_entity_poly.type
_entity_poly.pdbx_seq_one_letter_code
_entity_poly.pdbx_strand_id
1 'polypeptide(L)' 'MTTEIGCSLAPDHWETLRALRLPAVQRRRAMNGWALAELIALGLAAEDDDGARITPTGRSVLLRGSPSLWDLAA' A
#
# COMPACT_ATOMS: atom_id res chain seq x y z
N MET A 1 -19.24 -3.17 -16.29
CA MET A 1 -17.81 -3.32 -16.58
C MET A 1 -17.05 -2.91 -15.34
N THR A 2 -16.69 -3.88 -14.49
CA THR A 2 -15.85 -3.65 -13.31
C THR A 2 -14.45 -3.41 -13.81
N THR A 3 -13.96 -2.18 -13.70
CA THR A 3 -12.57 -1.83 -14.02
C THR A 3 -11.66 -2.58 -13.04
N GLU A 4 -11.19 -3.73 -13.48
CA GLU A 4 -10.14 -4.48 -12.82
C GLU A 4 -8.85 -3.69 -12.98
N ILE A 5 -8.66 -2.69 -12.12
CA ILE A 5 -7.39 -2.03 -11.95
C ILE A 5 -6.49 -3.07 -11.26
N GLY A 6 -5.95 -3.99 -12.06
CA GLY A 6 -4.89 -4.90 -11.68
C GLY A 6 -3.62 -4.09 -11.52
N CYS A 7 -3.50 -3.35 -10.41
CA CYS A 7 -2.22 -2.77 -10.02
C CYS A 7 -1.28 -3.91 -9.62
N SER A 8 -0.50 -4.41 -10.57
CA SER A 8 0.64 -5.27 -10.30
C SER A 8 1.75 -4.44 -9.66
N LEU A 9 1.65 -4.18 -8.36
CA LEU A 9 2.75 -3.63 -7.58
C LEU A 9 3.83 -4.70 -7.39
N ALA A 10 5.11 -4.28 -7.39
CA ALA A 10 6.21 -5.17 -7.02
C ALA A 10 6.09 -5.61 -5.55
N PRO A 11 6.67 -6.75 -5.13
CA PRO A 11 6.55 -7.26 -3.76
C PRO A 11 7.02 -6.26 -2.69
N ASP A 12 8.12 -5.54 -2.91
CA ASP A 12 8.59 -4.47 -2.01
C ASP A 12 7.58 -3.32 -1.83
N HIS A 13 6.86 -2.97 -2.92
CA HIS A 13 5.82 -1.95 -2.86
C HIS A 13 4.61 -2.44 -2.08
N TRP A 14 4.25 -3.73 -2.23
CA TRP A 14 3.21 -4.37 -1.45
C TRP A 14 3.53 -4.40 0.05
N GLU A 15 4.76 -4.75 0.39
CA GLU A 15 5.25 -4.75 1.78
C GLU A 15 5.23 -3.35 2.38
N THR A 16 5.76 -2.36 1.64
CA THR A 16 5.78 -0.96 2.07
C THR A 16 4.37 -0.40 2.24
N LEU A 17 3.46 -0.68 1.31
CA LEU A 17 2.06 -0.24 1.40
C LEU A 17 1.34 -0.89 2.59
N ARG A 18 1.63 -2.16 2.92
CA ARG A 18 1.12 -2.82 4.13
C ARG A 18 1.73 -2.22 5.40
N ALA A 19 3.02 -1.93 5.41
CA ALA A 19 3.71 -1.31 6.54
C ALA A 19 3.10 0.06 6.89
N LEU A 20 2.56 0.79 5.90
CA LEU A 20 1.84 2.05 6.13
C LEU A 20 0.58 1.91 7.00
N ARG A 21 0.06 0.69 7.21
CA ARG A 21 -1.04 0.42 8.14
C ARG A 21 -0.58 0.28 9.59
N LEU A 22 0.72 0.14 9.84
CA LEU A 22 1.28 -0.03 11.17
C LEU A 22 1.46 1.34 11.87
N PRO A 23 1.46 1.36 13.22
CA PRO A 23 1.82 2.55 13.99
C PRO A 23 3.18 3.11 13.57
N ALA A 24 3.35 4.44 13.67
CA ALA A 24 4.54 5.18 13.21
C ALA A 24 5.88 4.57 13.70
N VAL A 25 5.90 4.07 14.93
CA VAL A 25 7.08 3.46 15.55
C VAL A 25 7.53 2.16 14.87
N GLN A 26 6.58 1.37 14.33
CA GLN A 26 6.87 0.15 13.58
C GLN A 26 7.14 0.44 12.10
N ARG A 27 6.47 1.45 11.54
CA ARG A 27 6.66 1.92 10.16
C ARG A 27 8.13 2.21 9.85
N ARG A 28 8.83 2.98 10.69
CA ARG A 28 10.22 3.43 10.41
C ARG A 28 11.24 2.30 10.24
N ARG A 29 10.99 1.10 10.78
CA ARG A 29 11.90 -0.05 10.62
C ARG A 29 11.61 -0.92 9.40
N ALA A 30 10.41 -0.83 8.84
CA ALA A 30 9.91 -1.73 7.80
C ALA A 30 9.70 -1.05 6.43
N MET A 31 9.95 0.27 6.34
CA MET A 31 9.71 1.04 5.12
C MET A 31 10.96 1.13 4.24
N ASN A 32 10.86 0.59 3.02
CA ASN A 32 11.84 0.84 1.97
C ASN A 32 11.57 2.23 1.37
N GLY A 33 12.52 3.16 1.54
CA GLY A 33 12.36 4.57 1.15
C GLY A 33 12.13 4.76 -0.35
N TRP A 34 12.71 3.91 -1.20
CA TRP A 34 12.48 3.95 -2.64
C TRP A 34 11.05 3.53 -2.99
N ALA A 35 10.60 2.39 -2.43
CA ALA A 35 9.24 1.91 -2.63
C ALA A 35 8.20 2.90 -2.09
N LEU A 36 8.52 3.62 -1.01
CA LEU A 36 7.65 4.66 -0.48
C LEU A 36 7.48 5.84 -1.45
N ALA A 37 8.58 6.32 -2.03
CA ALA A 37 8.55 7.42 -2.99
C ALA A 37 7.70 7.06 -4.22
N GLU A 38 7.84 5.84 -4.74
CA GLU A 38 7.01 5.30 -5.82
C GLU A 38 5.52 5.24 -5.42
N LEU A 39 5.20 4.76 -4.21
CA LEU A 39 3.82 4.73 -3.72
C LEU A 39 3.21 6.13 -3.56
N ILE A 40 4.02 7.13 -3.21
CA ILE A 40 3.58 8.54 -3.16
C ILE A 40 3.33 9.07 -4.57
N ALA A 41 4.23 8.80 -5.53
CA ALA A 41 4.06 9.18 -6.93
C ALA A 41 2.80 8.55 -7.56
N LEU A 42 2.45 7.32 -7.15
CA LEU A 42 1.22 6.63 -7.56
C LEU A 42 -0.04 7.09 -6.81
N GLY A 43 0.08 8.00 -5.83
CA GLY A 43 -1.03 8.47 -5.00
C GLY A 43 -1.61 7.40 -4.06
N LEU A 44 -0.86 6.32 -3.80
CA LEU A 44 -1.23 5.25 -2.86
C LEU A 44 -0.80 5.56 -1.42
N ALA A 45 0.19 6.43 -1.28
CA ALA A 45 0.64 7.02 -0.04
C ALA A 45 0.72 8.54 -0.17
N ALA A 46 0.72 9.24 0.96
CA ALA A 46 0.95 10.68 1.03
C ALA A 46 1.89 10.98 2.18
N GLU A 47 2.74 11.99 2.03
CA GLU A 47 3.54 12.54 3.13
C GLU A 47 2.67 13.50 3.96
N ASP A 48 2.77 13.40 5.28
CA ASP A 48 2.07 14.21 6.27
C ASP A 48 3.11 14.65 7.33
N ASP A 49 2.77 15.58 8.22
CA ASP A 49 3.69 16.09 9.26
C ASP A 49 4.26 14.97 10.17
N ASP A 50 3.52 13.87 10.35
CA ASP A 50 3.94 12.68 11.12
C ASP A 50 4.65 11.60 10.26
N GLY A 51 4.93 11.92 8.99
CA GLY A 51 5.51 11.02 7.99
C GLY A 51 4.46 10.39 7.07
N ALA A 52 4.85 9.37 6.30
CA ALA A 52 3.99 8.86 5.24
C ALA A 52 2.77 8.07 5.75
N ARG A 53 1.61 8.31 5.13
CA ARG A 53 0.30 7.72 5.45
C ARG A 53 -0.32 7.09 4.22
N ILE A 54 -1.09 6.02 4.42
CA ILE A 54 -1.83 5.37 3.34
C ILE A 54 -3.03 6.23 2.91
N THR A 55 -3.24 6.39 1.59
CA THR A 55 -4.38 7.13 1.05
C THR A 55 -5.62 6.24 0.96
N PRO A 56 -6.83 6.79 0.76
CA PRO A 56 -8.03 6.00 0.48
C PRO A 56 -7.83 5.06 -0.72
N THR A 57 -7.18 5.54 -1.78
CA THR A 57 -6.84 4.76 -2.98
C THR A 57 -5.89 3.62 -2.65
N GLY A 58 -4.80 3.88 -1.91
CA GLY A 58 -3.87 2.84 -1.45
C GLY A 58 -4.55 1.77 -0.61
N ARG A 59 -5.50 2.17 0.25
CA ARG A 59 -6.31 1.22 1.03
C ARG A 59 -7.20 0.35 0.12
N SER A 60 -7.84 0.92 -0.90
CA SER A 60 -8.62 0.14 -1.87
C SER A 60 -7.75 -0.83 -2.67
N VAL A 61 -6.55 -0.41 -3.08
CA VAL A 61 -5.57 -1.28 -3.75
C VAL A 61 -5.17 -2.44 -2.83
N LEU A 62 -4.88 -2.18 -1.55
CA LEU A 62 -4.56 -3.24 -0.60
C LEU A 62 -5.66 -4.30 -0.46
N LEU A 63 -6.91 -3.86 -0.42
CA LEU A 63 -8.07 -4.74 -0.29
C LEU A 63 -8.30 -5.57 -1.56
N ARG A 64 -8.01 -4.99 -2.74
CA ARG A 64 -8.22 -5.64 -4.03
C ARG A 64 -7.07 -6.55 -4.46
N GLY A 65 -5.82 -6.21 -4.19
CA GLY A 65 -4.66 -7.00 -4.62
C GLY A 65 -4.08 -7.92 -3.56
N SER A 66 -4.76 -8.12 -2.42
CA SER A 66 -4.40 -9.16 -1.46
C SER A 66 -4.93 -10.52 -1.94
N PRO A 67 -4.09 -11.45 -2.42
CA PRO A 67 -4.55 -12.77 -2.87
C PRO A 67 -5.26 -13.56 -1.77
N SER A 68 -4.92 -13.35 -0.49
CA SER A 68 -5.58 -13.99 0.65
C SER A 68 -7.02 -13.53 0.91
N LEU A 69 -7.47 -12.40 0.33
CA LEU A 69 -8.85 -11.92 0.46
C LEU A 69 -9.76 -12.42 -0.66
N TRP A 70 -9.19 -12.89 -1.78
CA TRP A 70 -9.95 -13.45 -2.90
C TRP A 70 -10.22 -14.95 -2.72
N ASP A 71 -9.34 -15.65 -2.00
CA ASP A 71 -9.47 -17.07 -1.68
C ASP A 71 -10.61 -17.38 -0.69
N LEU A 72 -11.15 -16.38 0.02
CA LEU A 72 -12.25 -16.57 0.99
C LEU A 72 -13.66 -16.51 0.35
N ALA A 73 -13.75 -16.30 -0.97
CA ALA A 73 -15.02 -16.23 -1.70
C ALA A 73 -15.31 -17.48 -2.55
N ALA A 74 -14.55 -18.57 -2.37
CA ALA A 74 -14.75 -19.86 -3.04
C ALA A 74 -15.57 -20.83 -2.19
#